data_AF-A0ABD7IRH6-F1
#
_entry.id   AF-A0ABD7IRH6-F1
#
_cell.length_a   1.000
_cell.length_b   1.000
_cell.length_c   1.000
_cell.angle_alpha   90.00
_cell.angle_beta   90.00
_cell.angle_gamma   90.00
#
_symmetry.space_group_name_H-M   'P 1'
#
loop_
_entity.id
_entity.type
_entity.pdbx_description
1 polymer ?
#
loop_
_entity_poly.entity_id
_entity_poly.type
_entity_poly.pdbx_seq_one_letter_code
_entity_poly.pdbx_strand_id
1 'polypeptide(L)' 'MLNANFYKELDFWGWLIVLALSIRPALNVNLNSMDWMIQAVFAIVSIIGICRLLFFKRTAE' A
#
# COMPACT_ATOMS: atom_id res chain seq x y z
N MET A 1 -2.29 4.46 -19.16
CA MET A 1 -3.28 3.36 -19.22
C MET A 1 -3.21 2.63 -17.90
N LEU A 2 -4.36 2.38 -17.28
CA LEU A 2 -4.42 1.64 -16.01
C LEU A 2 -4.06 0.17 -16.33
N ASN A 3 -3.05 -0.39 -15.67
CA ASN A 3 -2.65 -1.78 -15.89
C ASN A 3 -3.83 -2.68 -15.49
N ALA A 4 -4.50 -3.31 -16.46
CA ALA A 4 -5.68 -4.14 -16.17
C ALA A 4 -5.33 -5.48 -15.51
N ASN A 5 -4.07 -5.92 -15.58
CA ASN A 5 -3.61 -7.20 -15.01
C ASN A 5 -2.87 -7.03 -13.67
N PHE A 6 -2.84 -5.82 -13.10
CA PHE A 6 -2.12 -5.51 -11.85
C PHE A 6 -2.47 -6.45 -10.68
N TYR A 7 -3.73 -6.91 -10.60
CA TYR A 7 -4.21 -7.80 -9.54
C TYR A 7 -3.65 -9.23 -9.63
N LYS A 8 -3.03 -9.61 -10.74
CA LYS A 8 -2.39 -10.93 -10.89
C LYS A 8 -0.99 -10.96 -10.30
N GLU A 9 -0.43 -9.81 -9.98
CA GLU A 9 0.94 -9.72 -9.49
C GLU A 9 1.02 -9.91 -7.98
N LEU A 10 1.95 -10.76 -7.54
CA LEU A 10 2.22 -10.98 -6.11
C LEU A 10 2.59 -9.67 -5.37
N ASP A 11 3.28 -8.76 -6.06
CA ASP A 11 3.65 -7.44 -5.51
C ASP A 11 2.40 -6.64 -5.08
N PHE A 12 1.32 -6.69 -5.87
CA PHE A 12 0.07 -6.00 -5.54
C PHE A 12 -0.53 -6.53 -4.24
N TRP A 13 -0.60 -7.86 -4.09
CA TRP A 13 -1.11 -8.49 -2.87
C TRP A 13 -0.22 -8.21 -1.66
N GLY A 14 1.10 -8.17 -1.84
CA GLY A 14 2.04 -7.78 -0.80
C GLY A 14 1.77 -6.36 -0.27
N TRP A 15 1.64 -5.39 -1.17
CA TRP A 15 1.30 -4.02 -0.78
C TRP A 15 -0.10 -3.92 -0.17
N LEU A 16 -1.07 -4.67 -0.67
CA LEU A 16 -2.43 -4.69 -0.14
C LEU A 16 -2.48 -5.22 1.30
N ILE A 17 -1.73 -6.28 1.61
CA ILE A 17 -1.63 -6.83 2.98
C ILE A 17 -0.98 -5.81 3.91
N VAL A 18 0.12 -5.17 3.49
CA VAL A 18 0.78 -4.13 4.29
C VAL A 18 -0.18 -2.98 4.57
N LEU A 19 -0.96 -2.55 3.57
CA LEU A 19 -1.97 -1.52 3.74
C LEU A 19 -3.07 -1.95 4.72
N ALA A 20 -3.61 -3.15 4.55
CA ALA A 20 -4.69 -3.67 5.40
C ALA A 20 -4.29 -3.77 6.89
N LEU A 21 -3.04 -4.16 7.15
CA LEU A 21 -2.51 -4.26 8.52
C LEU A 21 -2.19 -2.88 9.13
N SER A 22 -1.70 -1.95 8.32
CA SER A 22 -1.25 -0.64 8.79
C SER A 22 -2.36 0.42 8.88
N ILE A 23 -3.43 0.30 8.09
CA ILE A 23 -4.46 1.34 7.99
C ILE A 23 -5.27 1.53 9.28
N ARG A 24 -5.58 0.43 9.98
CA ARG A 24 -6.38 0.49 11.22
C ARG A 24 -5.65 1.22 12.36
N PRO A 25 -4.38 0.90 12.68
CA PRO A 25 -3.62 1.67 13.66
C PRO A 25 -3.24 3.08 13.17
N ALA A 26 -3.07 3.29 11.86
CA ALA A 26 -2.83 4.63 11.31
C ALA A 26 -4.05 5.56 11.47
N LEU A 27 -5.27 5.04 11.36
CA LEU A 27 -6.51 5.81 11.54
C LEU A 27 -6.92 5.98 13.01
N ASN A 28 -6.55 5.02 13.87
CA ASN A 28 -6.81 5.11 15.31
C ASN A 28 -5.61 5.75 16.03
N VAL A 29 -5.43 7.05 15.78
CA VAL A 29 -4.28 7.83 16.24
C VAL A 29 -4.26 7.89 17.77
N ASN A 30 -3.37 7.09 18.37
CA ASN A 30 -3.04 7.17 19.77
C ASN A 30 -1.75 7.98 19.96
N LEU A 31 -1.92 9.27 20.31
CA LEU A 31 -0.82 10.23 20.48
C LEU A 31 0.17 9.87 21.59
N ASN A 32 -0.16 8.91 22.47
CA ASN A 32 0.74 8.43 23.52
C ASN A 32 1.79 7.43 23.03
N SER A 33 1.76 7.04 21.76
CA SER A 33 2.69 6.05 21.19
C SER A 33 3.23 6.51 19.84
N MET A 34 4.44 6.10 19.47
CA MET A 34 5.00 6.41 18.14
C MET A 34 4.53 5.43 17.06
N ASP A 35 3.75 4.41 17.45
CA ASP A 35 3.29 3.31 16.60
C ASP A 35 2.39 3.82 15.46
N TRP A 36 1.46 4.74 15.74
CA TRP A 36 0.57 5.30 14.71
C TRP A 36 1.36 5.98 13.58
N MET A 37 2.51 6.59 13.89
CA MET A 37 3.34 7.29 12.92
C MET A 37 4.07 6.30 12.00
N ILE A 38 4.60 5.21 12.58
CA ILE A 38 5.22 4.11 11.83
C ILE A 38 4.19 3.43 10.93
N GLN A 39 3.00 3.16 11.45
CA GLN A 39 1.91 2.54 10.70
C GLN A 39 1.38 3.47 9.59
N ALA A 40 1.29 4.77 9.84
CA ALA A 40 0.94 5.75 8.81
C ALA A 40 1.97 5.76 7.66
N VAL A 41 3.27 5.68 7.98
CA VAL A 41 4.33 5.57 6.96
C VAL A 41 4.16 4.29 6.13
N PHE A 42 3.90 3.14 6.75
CA PHE A 42 3.64 1.89 6.02
C PHE A 42 2.39 1.97 5.14
N ALA A 43 1.32 2.61 5.62
CA ALA A 43 0.11 2.82 4.84
C ALA A 43 0.39 3.72 3.61
N ILE A 44 1.15 4.80 3.77
CA ILE A 44 1.52 5.70 2.66
C ILE A 44 2.39 4.97 1.63
N VAL A 45 3.44 4.26 2.08
CA VAL A 45 4.35 3.54 1.18
C VAL A 45 3.61 2.45 0.40
N SER A 46 2.69 1.73 1.05
CA SER A 46 1.89 0.70 0.37
C SER A 46 0.92 1.27 -0.66
N ILE A 47 0.27 2.41 -0.38
CA ILE A 47 -0.53 3.14 -1.37
C ILE A 47 0.34 3.56 -2.56
N ILE A 48 1.54 4.10 -2.33
CA ILE A 48 2.47 4.46 -3.40
C ILE A 48 2.86 3.23 -4.23
N GLY A 49 3.15 2.10 -3.59
CA GLY A 49 3.45 0.82 -4.24
C GLY A 49 2.31 0.37 -5.18
N ILE A 50 1.07 0.36 -4.67
CA ILE A 50 -0.12 0.03 -5.45
C ILE A 50 -0.30 1.00 -6.62
N CYS A 51 -0.16 2.31 -6.40
CA CYS A 51 -0.24 3.31 -7.46
C CYS A 51 0.85 3.12 -8.53
N ARG A 52 2.08 2.79 -8.16
CA ARG A 52 3.14 2.49 -9.13
C ARG A 52 2.81 1.25 -9.95
N LEU A 53 2.26 0.20 -9.35
CA LEU A 53 1.82 -1.00 -10.07
C LEU A 53 0.66 -0.70 -11.02
N LEU A 54 -0.30 0.11 -10.60
CA LEU A 54 -1.47 0.51 -11.39
C LEU A 54 -1.13 1.38 -12.60
N PHE A 55 -0.21 2.33 -12.44
CA PHE A 55 0.02 3.39 -13.43
C PHE A 55 1.35 3.29 -14.18
N PHE A 56 2.38 2.71 -13.58
CA PHE A 56 3.75 2.76 -14.09
C PHE A 56 4.36 1.42 -14.45
N LYS A 57 3.81 0.30 -13.94
CA LYS A 57 4.26 -1.01 -14.40
C LYS A 57 3.71 -1.23 -15.81
N ARG A 58 4.58 -0.98 -16.81
CA ARG A 58 4.35 -1.40 -18.19
C ARG A 58 4.05 -2.90 -18.12
N THR A 59 2.84 -3.27 -18.50
CA THR A 59 2.56 -4.60 -19.01
C THR A 59 3.66 -4.91 -20.03
N ALA A 60 4.59 -5.77 -19.64
CA ALA A 60 5.39 -6.48 -20.63
C ALA A 60 4.39 -7.39 -21.33
N GLU A 61 3.98 -6.92 -22.51
CA GLU A 61 3.29 -7.59 -23.63
C GLU A 61 2.47 -8.86 -23.30
#